data_AF-A0A3B4WM32-F1
#
_entry.id   AF-A0A3B4WM32-F1
#
_cell.length_a   1.000
_cell.length_b   1.000
_cell.length_c   1.000
_cell.angle_alpha   90.00
_cell.angle_beta   90.00
_cell.angle_gamma   90.00
#
_symmetry.space_group_name_H-M   'P 1'
#
loop_
_entity.id
_entity.type
_entity.pdbx_description
1 polymer ?
#
loop_
_entity_poly.entity_id
_entity_poly.type
_entity_poly.pdbx_seq_one_letter_code
_entity_poly.pdbx_strand_id
1 'polypeptide(L)'
;MSRAHAESVIKTIIREIVQQCAERGHVVSDTLAAFMVKSVVLDPRHGFNVDRTLTKQDVQKLEELCLDRLMEDCSPSLDTIKMQVYFDLNYSSRRK
;
A
#
# COMPACT_ATOMS: atom_id res chain seq x y z
N MET A 1 20.23 0.44 -7.95
CA MET A 1 19.40 -0.79 -7.98
C MET A 1 18.80 -0.94 -9.37
N SER A 2 18.63 -2.15 -9.89
CA SER A 2 17.87 -2.34 -11.13
C SER A 2 16.37 -2.15 -10.85
N ARG A 3 15.63 -1.61 -11.81
CA ARG A 3 14.17 -1.40 -11.72
C ARG A 3 13.44 -2.70 -11.36
N ALA A 4 13.88 -3.83 -11.90
CA ALA A 4 13.32 -5.15 -11.64
C ALA A 4 13.46 -5.58 -10.16
N HIS A 5 14.58 -5.25 -9.51
CA HIS A 5 14.79 -5.59 -8.12
C HIS A 5 13.88 -4.75 -7.20
N ALA A 6 13.76 -3.44 -7.47
CA ALA A 6 12.82 -2.58 -6.73
C ALA A 6 11.37 -3.05 -6.90
N GLU A 7 10.97 -3.44 -8.11
CA GLU A 7 9.63 -3.99 -8.36
C GLU A 7 9.37 -5.29 -7.59
N SER A 8 10.36 -6.20 -7.52
CA SER A 8 10.25 -7.43 -6.73
C SER A 8 10.10 -7.14 -5.24
N VAL A 9 10.86 -6.19 -4.71
CA VAL A 9 10.77 -5.80 -3.28
C VAL A 9 9.38 -5.24 -2.97
N ILE A 10 8.86 -4.35 -3.82
CA ILE A 10 7.51 -3.78 -3.66
C ILE A 10 6.44 -4.89 -3.72
N LYS A 11 6.55 -5.84 -4.65
CA LYS A 11 5.62 -6.99 -4.73
C LYS A 11 5.62 -7.84 -3.45
N THR A 12 6.80 -8.05 -2.86
CA THR A 12 6.90 -8.77 -1.58
C THR A 12 6.22 -7.99 -0.46
N ILE A 13 6.48 -6.69 -0.35
CA ILE A 13 5.86 -5.82 0.67
C ILE A 13 4.33 -5.83 0.56
N ILE A 14 3.79 -5.72 -0.66
CA ILE A 14 2.34 -5.77 -0.89
C ILE A 14 1.75 -7.10 -0.39
N ARG A 15 2.39 -8.23 -0.72
CA ARG A 15 1.93 -9.56 -0.28
C ARG A 15 1.94 -9.69 1.24
N GLU A 16 3.00 -9.20 1.87
CA GLU A 16 3.15 -9.24 3.33
C GLU A 16 2.06 -8.42 4.03
N ILE A 17 1.79 -7.21 3.55
CA ILE A 17 0.70 -6.36 4.06
C ILE A 17 -0.66 -7.04 3.92
N VAL A 18 -0.96 -7.60 2.74
CA VAL A 18 -2.25 -8.29 2.49
C VAL A 18 -2.40 -9.50 3.42
N GLN A 19 -1.33 -10.28 3.60
CA GLN A 19 -1.32 -11.44 4.47
C GLN A 19 -1.57 -11.04 5.94
N GLN A 20 -0.85 -10.05 6.45
CA GLN A 20 -1.00 -9.58 7.83
C GLN A 20 -2.37 -8.94 8.09
N CYS A 21 -2.94 -8.22 7.12
CA CYS A 21 -4.32 -7.74 7.22
C CYS A 21 -5.32 -8.91 7.33
N ALA A 22 -5.17 -9.94 6.49
CA ALA A 22 -6.06 -11.09 6.48
C ALA A 22 -6.00 -11.90 7.78
N GLU A 23 -4.80 -12.10 8.34
CA GLU A 23 -4.59 -12.74 9.65
C GLU A 23 -5.28 -12.01 10.80
N ARG A 24 -5.48 -10.70 10.65
CA ARG A 24 -6.16 -9.83 11.62
C ARG A 24 -7.64 -9.61 11.29
N GLY A 25 -8.18 -10.31 10.28
CA GLY A 25 -9.60 -10.27 9.90
C GLY A 25 -9.99 -9.17 8.90
N HIS A 26 -9.02 -8.45 8.33
CA HIS A 26 -9.27 -7.40 7.34
C HIS A 26 -8.95 -7.89 5.93
N VAL A 27 -9.96 -7.93 5.06
CA VAL A 27 -9.76 -8.30 3.65
C VAL A 27 -9.33 -7.07 2.86
N VAL A 28 -8.09 -7.08 2.38
CA VAL A 28 -7.47 -6.01 1.57
C VAL A 28 -7.02 -6.60 0.24
N SER A 29 -7.34 -5.92 -0.87
CA SER A 29 -6.87 -6.33 -2.20
C SER A 29 -5.44 -5.84 -2.45
N ASP A 30 -4.68 -6.55 -3.31
CA ASP A 30 -3.35 -6.14 -3.76
C ASP A 30 -3.33 -4.70 -4.29
N THR A 31 -4.38 -4.29 -5.01
CA THR A 31 -4.51 -2.92 -5.54
C THR A 31 -4.64 -1.89 -4.43
N LEU A 32 -5.45 -2.16 -3.40
CA LEU A 32 -5.61 -1.26 -2.26
C LEU A 32 -4.31 -1.18 -1.44
N ALA A 33 -3.65 -2.32 -1.21
CA ALA A 33 -2.35 -2.36 -0.53
C ALA A 33 -1.26 -1.60 -1.31
N ALA A 34 -1.20 -1.77 -2.64
CA ALA A 34 -0.27 -1.02 -3.50
C ALA A 34 -0.53 0.49 -3.45
N PHE A 35 -1.80 0.91 -3.44
CA PHE A 35 -2.17 2.32 -3.27
C PHE A 35 -1.72 2.83 -1.90
N MET A 36 -1.89 2.04 -0.84
CA MET A 36 -1.47 2.41 0.51
C MET A 36 0.05 2.57 0.60
N VAL A 37 0.82 1.61 0.09
CA VAL A 37 2.29 1.69 0.02
C VAL A 37 2.73 2.98 -0.67
N LYS A 38 2.14 3.29 -1.84
CA LYS A 38 2.44 4.52 -2.57
C LYS A 38 2.10 5.77 -1.74
N SER A 39 0.95 5.78 -1.09
CA SER A 39 0.49 6.92 -0.27
C SER A 39 1.40 7.16 0.93
N VAL A 40 1.81 6.09 1.62
CA VAL A 40 2.72 6.15 2.78
C VAL A 40 4.11 6.63 2.37
N VAL A 41 4.65 6.11 1.25
CA VAL A 41 5.99 6.52 0.75
C VAL A 41 6.01 7.98 0.30
N LEU A 42 4.92 8.48 -0.30
CA LEU A 42 4.85 9.86 -0.81
C LEU A 42 4.50 10.89 0.26
N ASP A 43 4.02 10.49 1.44
CA ASP A 43 3.73 11.42 2.53
C ASP A 43 5.04 11.92 3.17
N PRO A 44 5.35 13.22 3.08
CA PRO A 44 6.62 13.76 3.56
C PRO A 44 6.79 13.60 5.08
N ARG A 45 5.69 13.43 5.83
CA ARG A 45 5.72 13.24 7.29
C ARG A 45 6.36 11.92 7.69
N HIS A 46 6.34 10.91 6.82
CA HIS A 46 6.94 9.61 7.10
C HIS A 46 8.45 9.58 6.81
N GLY A 47 8.98 10.57 6.09
CA GLY A 47 10.43 10.73 5.89
C GLY A 47 11.08 9.66 5.01
N PHE A 48 10.31 9.01 4.12
CA PHE A 48 10.88 8.14 3.10
C PHE A 48 11.59 8.96 2.03
N ASN A 49 12.77 8.51 1.62
CA ASN A 49 13.50 9.09 0.50
C ASN A 49 13.33 8.17 -0.71
N VAL A 50 12.64 8.66 -1.74
CA VAL A 50 12.33 7.90 -2.97
C VAL A 50 13.54 7.71 -3.89
N ASP A 51 14.61 8.49 -3.69
CA ASP A 51 15.83 8.43 -4.48
C ASP A 51 16.85 7.44 -3.91
N ARG A 52 16.64 6.95 -2.67
CA ARG A 52 17.51 5.96 -2.04
C ARG A 52 16.93 4.55 -2.07
N THR A 53 17.81 3.57 -1.91
CA THR A 53 17.41 2.17 -1.73
C THR A 53 16.75 1.99 -0.36
N LEU A 54 15.61 1.29 -0.31
CA LEU A 54 14.95 0.92 0.93
C LEU A 54 15.86 -0.01 1.75
N THR A 55 16.13 0.37 2.99
CA THR A 55 16.78 -0.50 3.97
C THR A 55 15.76 -1.46 4.59
N LYS A 56 16.24 -2.49 5.29
CA LYS A 56 15.34 -3.41 6.04
C LYS A 56 14.46 -2.65 7.05
N GLN A 57 15.01 -1.62 7.69
CA GLN A 57 14.26 -0.78 8.62
C GLN A 57 13.20 0.07 7.91
N ASP A 58 13.52 0.59 6.71
CA ASP A 58 12.52 1.31 5.91
C ASP A 58 11.36 0.39 5.51
N VAL A 59 11.65 -0.86 5.16
CA VAL A 59 10.63 -1.87 4.81
C VAL A 59 9.72 -2.15 6.00
N GLN A 60 10.29 -2.42 7.18
CA GLN A 60 9.51 -2.67 8.41
C GLN A 60 8.63 -1.48 8.77
N LYS A 61 9.19 -0.27 8.75
CA LYS A 61 8.44 0.97 9.00
C LYS A 61 7.32 1.17 7.99
N LEU A 62 7.57 0.85 6.73
CA LEU A 62 6.57 0.96 5.65
C LEU A 62 5.41 -0.02 5.88
N GLU A 63 5.72 -1.27 6.21
CA GLU A 63 4.71 -2.29 6.55
C GLU A 63 3.86 -1.83 7.75
N GLU A 64 4.48 -1.40 8.84
CA GLU A 64 3.79 -0.90 10.04
C GLU A 64 2.83 0.26 9.71
N LEU A 65 3.32 1.30 9.03
CA LEU A 65 2.50 2.47 8.67
C LEU A 65 1.35 2.10 7.72
N CYS A 66 1.56 1.14 6.81
CA CYS A 66 0.51 0.66 5.93
C CYS A 66 -0.55 -0.14 6.70
N LEU A 67 -0.14 -1.02 7.61
CA LEU A 67 -1.04 -1.81 8.42
C LEU A 67 -1.89 -0.93 9.34
N ASP A 68 -1.26 0.01 10.04
CA ASP A 68 -1.95 0.97 10.91
C ASP A 68 -3.04 1.73 10.15
N ARG A 69 -2.75 2.21 8.94
CA ARG A 69 -3.73 2.89 8.11
C ARG A 69 -4.82 1.99 7.55
N LEU A 70 -4.50 0.75 7.18
CA LEU A 70 -5.48 -0.18 6.59
C LEU A 70 -6.43 -0.76 7.64
N MET A 71 -5.99 -0.83 8.89
CA MET A 71 -6.73 -1.32 10.03
C MET A 71 -7.39 -0.20 10.85
N GLU A 72 -7.26 1.06 10.44
CA GLU A 72 -7.88 2.18 11.14
C GLU A 72 -9.41 2.06 11.07
N ASP A 73 -10.02 1.83 12.23
CA ASP A 73 -11.48 1.79 12.37
C ASP A 73 -12.06 3.19 12.14
N CYS A 74 -13.21 3.24 11.46
CA CYS A 74 -13.95 4.48 11.23
C CYS A 74 -13.10 5.59 10.57
N SER A 75 -12.32 5.26 9.53
CA SER A 75 -11.51 6.22 8.77
C SER A 75 -12.21 6.63 7.46
N PRO A 76 -12.86 7.82 7.38
CA PRO A 76 -13.48 8.30 6.15
C PRO A 76 -12.48 8.41 5.00
N SER A 77 -11.22 8.71 5.32
CA SER A 77 -10.14 8.77 4.34
C SER A 77 -9.89 7.41 3.69
N LEU A 78 -9.83 6.33 4.48
CA LEU A 78 -9.69 4.98 3.98
C LEU A 78 -10.90 4.56 3.14
N ASP A 79 -12.11 4.93 3.57
CA ASP A 79 -13.33 4.63 2.82
C ASP A 79 -13.35 5.32 1.45
N THR A 80 -12.88 6.58 1.36
CA THR A 80 -12.76 7.26 0.06
C THR A 80 -11.78 6.58 -0.89
N ILE A 81 -10.65 6.09 -0.36
CA ILE A 81 -9.68 5.32 -1.14
C ILE A 81 -10.29 3.98 -1.61
N LYS A 82 -10.98 3.25 -0.73
CA LYS A 82 -11.69 2.01 -1.10
C LYS A 82 -12.71 2.24 -2.21
N MET A 83 -13.49 3.32 -2.11
CA MET A 83 -14.46 3.71 -3.14
C MET A 83 -13.77 4.03 -4.48
N GLN A 84 -12.65 4.76 -4.46
CA GLN A 84 -11.89 5.07 -5.67
C GLN A 84 -11.30 3.82 -6.32
N VAL A 85 -10.66 2.94 -5.53
CA VAL A 85 -10.11 1.67 -6.01
C VAL A 85 -11.22 0.78 -6.59
N TYR A 86 -12.37 0.71 -5.93
CA TYR A 86 -13.53 -0.01 -6.43
C TYR A 86 -14.02 0.55 -7.77
N PHE A 87 -14.13 1.88 -7.89
CA PHE A 87 -14.53 2.52 -9.14
C PHE A 87 -13.55 2.20 -10.27
N ASP A 88 -12.25 2.33 -10.01
CA ASP A 88 -11.20 2.10 -11.00
C ASP A 88 -11.21 0.65 -11.49
N LEU A 89 -11.32 -0.32 -10.58
CA LEU A 89 -11.34 -1.74 -10.95
C LEU A 89 -12.59 -2.16 -11.74
N ASN A 90 -13.75 -1.56 -11.48
CA ASN A 90 -15.03 -2.03 -12.02
C ASN A 90 -15.57 -1.18 -13.19
N TYR A 91 -15.16 0.08 -13.29
CA TYR A 91 -15.80 1.05 -14.21
C TYR A 91 -14.81 1.84 -15.08
N SER A 92 -13.56 2.03 -14.68
CA SER A 92 -12.60 2.82 -15.48
C SER A 92 -12.18 2.15 -16.80
N SER A 93 -12.21 0.81 -16.86
CA SER A 93 -11.90 0.01 -18.06
C SER A 93 -12.96 0.10 -19.17
N ARG A 94 -14.13 0.69 -18.88
CA ARG A 94 -15.24 0.83 -19.84
C ARG A 94 -15.09 2.02 -20.80
N ARG A 95 -14.01 2.80 -20.68
CA ARG A 95 -13.61 3.75 -21.72
C ARG A 95 -12.84 3.00 -22.82
N LYS A 96 -13.58 2.43 -23.76
CA LYS A 96 -13.09 2.16 -25.12
C LYS A 96 -13.93 2.96 -26.09
#